data_AF-A0A6P0U1F9-F1
#
_entry.id   AF-A0A6P0U1F9-F1
#
_cell.length_a   1.000
_cell.length_b   1.000
_cell.length_c   1.000
_cell.angle_alpha   90.00
_cell.angle_beta   90.00
_cell.angle_gamma   90.00
#
_symmetry.space_group_name_H-M   'P 1'
#
loop_
_entity.id
_entity.type
_entity.pdbx_description
1 polymer ?
#
loop_
_entity_poly.entity_id
_entity_poly.type
_entity_poly.pdbx_seq_one_letter_code
_entity_poly.pdbx_strand_id
1 'polypeptide(L)'
;MTNISVQNEPSIPAKETLPTMYDLPSENPEEPGLPDVFHDFQPELLRQTFQPPNWYPDKLFCGTDMNLYYDVKHPKWYKRPDWFAVV
;
A
#
# COMPACT_ATOMS: atom_id res chain seq x y z
N MET A 1 0.54 -15.84 -30.17
CA MET A 1 -0.42 -14.71 -30.09
C MET A 1 -1.24 -14.93 -28.83
N THR A 2 -0.92 -14.21 -27.76
CA THR A 2 -1.60 -14.34 -26.48
C THR A 2 -2.84 -13.46 -26.53
N ASN A 3 -4.03 -14.06 -26.49
CA ASN A 3 -5.30 -13.33 -26.43
C ASN A 3 -5.36 -12.56 -25.10
N ILE A 4 -5.10 -11.26 -25.15
CA ILE A 4 -5.40 -10.35 -24.04
C ILE A 4 -6.93 -10.19 -24.05
N SER A 5 -7.60 -10.96 -23.19
CA SER A 5 -9.02 -10.74 -22.91
C SER A 5 -9.17 -9.35 -22.32
N VAL A 6 -9.71 -8.42 -23.09
CA VAL A 6 -10.08 -7.08 -22.60
C VAL A 6 -11.24 -7.28 -21.62
N GLN A 7 -11.03 -6.94 -20.34
CA GLN A 7 -12.11 -6.94 -19.35
C GLN A 7 -13.08 -5.80 -19.72
N ASN A 8 -14.28 -6.18 -20.17
CA ASN A 8 -15.33 -5.25 -20.59
C ASN A 8 -16.26 -4.80 -19.44
N GLU A 9 -16.14 -5.40 -18.26
CA GLU A 9 -16.86 -4.96 -17.06
C GLU A 9 -15.95 -4.15 -16.14
N PRO A 10 -16.46 -3.06 -15.52
CA PRO A 10 -15.68 -2.33 -14.54
C PRO A 10 -15.29 -3.28 -13.42
N SER A 11 -13.98 -3.35 -13.13
CA SER A 11 -13.49 -4.13 -11.99
C SER A 11 -14.20 -3.64 -10.73
N ILE A 12 -14.75 -4.57 -9.96
CA ILE A 12 -15.32 -4.28 -8.65
C ILE A 12 -14.24 -3.55 -7.82
N PRO A 13 -14.58 -2.49 -7.05
CA PRO A 13 -13.60 -1.73 -6.30
C PRO A 13 -12.70 -2.61 -5.43
N ALA A 14 -11.42 -2.26 -5.34
CA ALA A 14 -10.45 -2.98 -4.50
C ALA A 14 -10.91 -3.06 -3.03
N LYS A 15 -11.59 -2.01 -2.53
CA LYS A 15 -12.15 -1.97 -1.18
C LYS A 15 -13.22 -3.04 -0.91
N GLU A 16 -13.88 -3.54 -1.95
CA GLU A 16 -14.93 -4.56 -1.85
C GLU A 16 -14.40 -5.98 -2.13
N THR A 17 -13.22 -6.11 -2.73
CA THR A 17 -12.69 -7.38 -3.24
C THR A 17 -11.38 -7.83 -2.60
N LEU A 18 -10.58 -6.89 -2.09
CA LEU A 18 -9.31 -7.18 -1.43
C LEU A 18 -9.47 -7.14 0.08
N PRO A 19 -8.74 -7.99 0.82
CA PRO A 19 -8.76 -7.94 2.27
C PRO A 19 -8.26 -6.59 2.79
N THR A 20 -8.74 -6.19 3.96
CA THR A 20 -8.22 -5.04 4.69
C THR A 20 -7.02 -5.43 5.54
N MET A 21 -6.38 -4.44 6.16
CA MET A 21 -5.30 -4.68 7.13
C MET A 21 -5.74 -5.53 8.35
N TYR A 22 -7.04 -5.59 8.65
CA TYR A 22 -7.60 -6.36 9.76
C TYR A 22 -7.95 -7.81 9.38
N ASP A 23 -8.14 -8.07 8.08
CA ASP A 23 -8.45 -9.40 7.57
C ASP A 23 -7.19 -10.27 7.38
N LEU A 24 -6.01 -9.64 7.45
CA LEU A 24 -4.71 -10.27 7.21
C LEU A 24 -3.97 -10.53 8.53
N PRO A 25 -3.19 -11.64 8.61
CA PRO A 25 -2.35 -11.89 9.77
C PRO A 25 -1.26 -10.80 9.88
N SER A 26 -0.81 -10.53 11.10
CA SER A 26 0.39 -9.74 11.32
C SER A 26 1.59 -10.41 10.63
N GLU A 27 2.48 -9.62 10.02
CA GLU A 27 3.75 -10.14 9.48
C GLU A 27 4.62 -10.75 10.58
N ASN A 28 4.53 -10.21 11.81
CA ASN A 28 5.23 -10.70 12.99
C ASN A 28 4.28 -10.76 14.20
N PRO A 29 3.56 -11.89 14.41
CA PRO A 29 2.57 -12.00 15.48
C PRO A 29 3.15 -11.90 16.90
N GLU A 30 4.46 -12.14 17.06
CA GLU A 30 5.15 -12.15 18.35
C GLU A 30 5.76 -10.78 18.71
N GLU A 31 5.80 -9.85 17.77
CA GLU A 31 6.37 -8.52 18.00
C GLU A 31 5.42 -7.68 18.84
N PRO A 32 5.87 -7.17 20.01
CA PRO A 32 5.08 -6.20 20.74
C PRO A 32 5.01 -4.93 19.88
N GLY A 33 3.81 -4.64 19.36
CA GLY A 33 3.59 -3.44 18.55
C GLY A 33 4.11 -2.20 19.28
N LEU A 34 4.79 -1.31 18.54
CA LEU A 34 5.13 0.00 19.06
C LEU A 34 3.85 0.79 19.37
N PRO A 35 3.90 1.78 20.29
CA PRO A 35 2.79 2.71 20.45
C PRO A 35 2.42 3.35 19.11
N ASP A 36 1.14 3.32 18.76
CA ASP A 36 0.60 3.79 17.47
C ASP A 36 1.08 5.21 17.10
N VAL A 37 1.33 6.05 18.10
CA VAL A 37 1.80 7.43 17.92
C VAL A 37 3.08 7.57 17.10
N PHE A 38 3.97 6.56 17.09
CA PHE A 38 5.18 6.61 16.28
C PHE A 38 4.94 6.22 14.82
N HIS A 39 3.90 5.44 14.54
CA HIS A 39 3.52 5.06 13.18
C HIS A 39 3.04 6.28 12.38
N ASP A 40 2.42 7.27 13.04
CA ASP A 40 2.00 8.53 12.39
C ASP A 40 3.17 9.47 12.06
N PHE A 41 4.26 9.44 12.84
CA PHE A 41 5.39 10.36 12.64
C PHE A 41 6.28 9.99 11.46
N GLN A 42 6.43 8.70 11.17
CA GLN A 42 7.24 8.22 10.06
C GLN A 42 6.76 8.71 8.67
N PRO A 43 5.47 8.59 8.30
CA PRO A 43 4.98 9.06 7.00
C PRO A 43 5.00 10.59 6.89
N GLU A 44 4.82 11.31 8.00
CA GLU A 44 4.92 12.77 8.01
C GLU A 44 6.36 13.24 7.76
N LEU A 45 7.33 12.62 8.43
CA LEU A 45 8.76 12.87 8.17
C LEU A 45 9.10 12.60 6.71
N LEU A 46 8.59 11.49 6.15
CA LEU A 46 8.82 11.12 4.77
C LEU A 46 8.21 12.15 3.81
N ARG A 47 6.96 12.57 4.03
CA ARG A 47 6.29 13.59 3.22
C ARG A 47 7.07 14.91 3.18
N GLN A 48 7.71 15.28 4.29
CA GLN A 48 8.51 16.50 4.38
C GLN A 48 9.89 16.38 3.70
N THR A 49 10.46 15.19 3.66
CA THR A 49 11.87 14.97 3.25
C THR A 49 12.03 14.28 1.90
N PHE A 50 10.99 13.65 1.36
CA PHE A 50 11.03 12.92 0.10
C PHE A 50 11.01 13.85 -1.11
N GLN A 51 12.21 14.13 -1.64
CA GLN A 51 12.43 15.05 -2.77
C GLN A 51 13.24 14.37 -3.89
N PRO A 52 12.66 13.44 -4.67
CA PRO A 52 13.35 12.81 -5.77
C PRO A 52 13.67 13.81 -6.91
N PRO A 53 14.66 13.54 -7.79
CA PRO A 53 15.10 14.49 -8.83
C PRO A 53 14.03 14.95 -9.83
N ASN A 54 12.92 14.21 -9.96
CA ASN A 54 11.77 14.51 -10.84
C ASN A 54 10.51 14.88 -10.02
N TRP A 55 10.69 15.64 -8.94
CA TRP A 55 9.64 15.99 -8.00
C TRP A 55 8.58 16.92 -8.62
N TYR A 56 7.40 16.36 -8.89
CA TYR A 56 6.18 17.09 -9.24
C TYR A 56 5.17 16.87 -8.12
N PRO A 57 4.81 17.89 -7.32
CA PRO A 57 3.91 17.72 -6.16
C PRO A 57 2.56 17.09 -6.50
N ASP A 58 2.04 17.33 -7.70
CA ASP A 58 0.79 16.77 -8.23
C ASP A 58 0.88 15.28 -8.61
N LYS A 59 2.09 14.72 -8.69
CA LYS A 59 2.35 13.31 -9.01
C LYS A 59 2.89 12.50 -7.83
N LEU A 60 3.10 13.16 -6.69
CA LEU A 60 3.56 12.50 -5.49
C LEU A 60 2.38 11.84 -4.78
N PHE A 61 2.50 10.53 -4.55
CA PHE A 61 1.65 9.83 -3.60
C PHE A 61 2.50 9.41 -2.41
N CYS A 62 2.13 9.90 -1.22
CA CYS A 62 2.64 9.42 0.06
C CYS A 62 1.48 8.85 0.86
N GLY A 63 1.69 7.70 1.49
CA GLY A 63 0.69 7.06 2.34
C GLY A 63 1.30 6.29 3.50
N THR A 64 0.43 5.94 4.43
CA THR A 64 0.69 5.09 5.60
C THR A 64 -0.46 4.11 5.75
N ASP A 65 -0.33 3.13 6.64
CA ASP A 65 -1.36 2.14 6.96
C ASP A 65 -2.01 1.51 5.72
N MET A 66 -1.19 1.01 4.79
CA MET A 66 -1.66 0.39 3.56
C MET A 66 -1.07 -0.97 3.29
N ASN A 67 -1.85 -1.78 2.57
CA ASN A 67 -1.38 -3.04 2.01
C ASN A 67 -1.04 -2.83 0.53
N LEU A 68 0.17 -3.21 0.13
CA LEU A 68 0.59 -3.26 -1.26
C LEU A 68 0.39 -4.69 -1.78
N TYR A 69 -0.59 -4.88 -2.66
CA TYR A 69 -0.84 -6.16 -3.33
C TYR A 69 -0.12 -6.20 -4.67
N TYR A 70 0.74 -7.20 -4.87
CA TYR A 70 1.45 -7.38 -6.14
C TYR A 70 0.60 -8.08 -7.20
N ASP A 71 -0.32 -8.95 -6.77
CA ASP A 71 -1.24 -9.68 -7.64
C ASP A 71 -2.61 -9.82 -6.97
N VAL A 72 -3.63 -9.26 -7.62
CA VAL A 72 -5.03 -9.29 -7.15
C VAL A 72 -5.59 -10.72 -7.07
N LYS A 73 -5.03 -11.68 -7.80
CA LYS A 73 -5.43 -13.10 -7.74
C LYS A 73 -4.75 -13.84 -6.59
N HIS A 74 -3.70 -13.27 -6.01
CA HIS A 74 -2.94 -13.84 -4.90
C HIS A 74 -2.86 -12.83 -3.74
N PRO A 75 -3.98 -12.47 -3.08
CA PRO A 75 -4.03 -11.41 -2.08
C PRO A 75 -3.20 -11.68 -0.82
N LYS A 76 -2.66 -12.89 -0.65
CA LYS A 76 -1.70 -13.21 0.42
C LYS A 76 -0.26 -12.81 0.07
N TRP A 77 0.00 -12.38 -1.17
CA TRP A 77 1.28 -11.83 -1.61
C TRP A 77 1.22 -10.32 -1.51
N TYR A 78 1.37 -9.83 -0.29
CA TYR A 78 1.33 -8.41 0.02
C TYR A 78 2.57 -7.99 0.81
N LYS A 79 2.79 -6.68 0.84
CA LYS A 79 3.62 -6.02 1.85
C LYS A 79 2.78 -5.01 2.60
N ARG A 80 3.07 -4.85 3.89
CA ARG A 80 2.47 -3.82 4.72
C ARG A 80 3.55 -2.87 5.21
N PRO A 81 3.99 -1.92 4.37
CA PRO A 81 4.98 -0.95 4.80
C PRO A 81 4.36 0.04 5.79
N ASP A 82 5.13 0.45 6.79
CA ASP A 82 4.72 1.53 7.71
C ASP A 82 4.46 2.85 6.96
N TRP A 83 5.18 3.05 5.86
CA TRP A 83 5.03 4.20 4.95
C TRP A 83 5.36 3.84 3.50
N PHE A 84 4.74 4.53 2.55
CA PHE A 84 4.97 4.33 1.12
C PHE A 84 5.01 5.68 0.40
N ALA A 85 5.98 5.86 -0.50
CA ALA A 85 6.02 7.00 -1.42
C ALA A 85 6.42 6.58 -2.83
N VAL A 86 5.77 7.17 -3.82
CA VAL A 86 6.03 6.93 -5.25
C VAL A 86 5.84 8.23 -6.04
N VAL A 87 6.61 8.38 -7.12
CA VAL A 87 6.54 9.45 -8.13
C VAL A 87 6.38 8.90 -9.53
#